data_AF-A0A4D7B9S6-F1
#
_entry.id   AF-A0A4D7B9S6-F1
#
_cell.length_a   1.000
_cell.length_b   1.000
_cell.length_c   1.000
_cell.angle_alpha   90.00
_cell.angle_beta   90.00
_cell.angle_gamma   90.00
#
_symmetry.space_group_name_H-M   'P 1'
#
loop_
_entity.id
_entity.type
_entity.pdbx_description
1 polymer ?
#
loop_
_entity_poly.entity_id
_entity_poly.type
_entity_poly.pdbx_seq_one_letter_code
_entity_poly.pdbx_strand_id
1 'polypeptide(L)'
;MPIKRLKITNYEALGLLVKTWATGENRLDKPGRFLPIPKTIAEFTGMLVHSGATTQLAVDEWLASFDGSMKRITFVQSTPEELVIRLPMRKMLEDTEKQIDMPGFYYPLPAFYSVDFFAGAPESINDYWRTHAERIGDYTIAQCG
;
A
#
# COMPACT_ATOMS: atom_id res chain seq x y z
N MET A 1 -2.87 -11.55 -16.90
CA MET A 1 -3.57 -11.56 -15.60
C MET A 1 -3.53 -10.16 -14.98
N PRO A 2 -4.49 -9.77 -14.14
CA PRO A 2 -4.42 -8.50 -13.42
C PRO A 2 -3.30 -8.52 -12.40
N ILE A 3 -2.61 -7.39 -12.26
CA ILE A 3 -1.63 -7.21 -11.17
C ILE A 3 -2.40 -7.13 -9.86
N LYS A 4 -2.04 -7.98 -8.90
CA LYS A 4 -2.67 -8.00 -7.58
C LYS A 4 -2.11 -6.89 -6.71
N ARG A 5 -2.91 -6.40 -5.76
CA ARG A 5 -2.41 -5.53 -4.68
C ARG A 5 -1.76 -6.41 -3.61
N LEU A 6 -0.67 -5.96 -3.00
CA LEU A 6 -0.09 -6.64 -1.85
C LEU A 6 -1.09 -6.58 -0.68
N LYS A 7 -1.44 -7.74 -0.13
CA LYS A 7 -2.37 -7.82 1.00
C LYS A 7 -1.64 -7.49 2.30
N ILE A 8 -1.98 -6.37 2.92
CA ILE A 8 -1.49 -5.99 4.24
C ILE A 8 -2.52 -6.42 5.29
N THR A 9 -2.06 -7.14 6.32
CA THR A 9 -2.90 -7.63 7.43
C THR A 9 -2.76 -6.77 8.68
N ASN A 10 -1.62 -6.11 8.87
CA ASN A 10 -1.39 -5.19 9.96
C ASN A 10 -0.84 -3.86 9.40
N TYR A 11 -1.73 -2.88 9.24
CA TYR A 11 -1.37 -1.55 8.74
C TYR A 11 -0.58 -0.72 9.76
N GLU A 12 -0.75 -0.97 11.06
CA GLU A 12 0.05 -0.33 12.11
C GLU A 12 1.52 -0.75 12.00
N ALA A 13 1.80 -2.05 11.87
CA ALA A 13 3.16 -2.56 11.68
C ALA A 13 3.83 -1.99 10.42
N LEU A 14 3.08 -1.86 9.31
CA LEU A 14 3.56 -1.17 8.11
C LEU A 14 3.83 0.32 8.39
N GLY A 15 2.93 1.00 9.10
CA GLY A 15 3.09 2.40 9.47
C GLY A 15 4.33 2.65 10.33
N LEU A 16 4.60 1.79 11.31
CA LEU A 16 5.80 1.87 12.16
C LEU A 16 7.09 1.64 11.36
N LEU A 17 7.10 0.70 10.40
CA LEU A 17 8.23 0.54 9.46
C LEU A 17 8.47 1.81 8.65
N VAL A 18 7.42 2.36 8.03
CA VAL A 18 7.53 3.57 7.21
C VAL A 18 8.00 4.76 8.04
N LYS A 19 7.49 4.93 9.26
CA LYS A 19 7.96 5.96 10.20
C LYS A 19 9.44 5.77 10.53
N THR A 20 9.86 4.52 10.77
CA THR A 20 11.28 4.20 11.03
C THR A 20 12.18 4.59 9.87
N TRP A 21 11.76 4.29 8.64
CA TRP A 21 12.49 4.64 7.42
C TRP A 21 12.55 6.14 7.17
N ALA A 22 11.45 6.86 7.43
CA ALA A 22 11.35 8.29 7.18
C ALA A 22 12.11 9.14 8.21
N THR A 23 12.13 8.74 9.48
CA THR A 23 12.77 9.52 10.56
C THR A 23 14.16 9.02 10.95
N GLY A 24 14.49 7.78 10.59
CA GLY A 24 15.70 7.11 11.04
C GLY A 24 15.66 6.62 12.50
N GLU A 25 14.51 6.70 13.16
CA GLU A 25 14.32 6.24 14.54
C GLU A 25 13.54 4.93 14.56
N ASN A 26 14.03 3.88 15.22
CA ASN A 26 13.29 2.62 15.27
C ASN A 26 11.98 2.77 16.05
N ARG A 27 10.85 2.63 15.35
CA ARG A 27 9.49 2.66 15.91
C ARG A 27 8.88 1.27 16.10
N LEU A 28 9.59 0.20 15.75
CA LEU A 28 9.21 -1.17 16.10
C LEU A 28 9.85 -1.51 17.44
N ASP A 29 9.06 -1.82 18.47
CA ASP A 29 9.38 -2.04 19.90
C ASP A 29 10.62 -2.92 20.23
N LYS A 30 11.80 -2.47 19.78
CA LYS A 30 13.09 -3.11 19.99
C LYS A 30 14.12 -1.99 20.18
N PRO A 31 14.60 -1.72 21.40
CA PRO A 31 15.57 -0.67 21.63
C PRO A 31 16.86 -0.93 20.83
N GLY A 32 17.37 0.12 20.17
CA GLY A 32 18.78 0.22 19.80
C GLY A 32 19.22 -0.21 18.40
N ARG A 33 18.33 -0.57 17.47
CA ARG A 33 18.76 -0.89 16.09
C ARG A 33 18.00 -0.09 15.04
N PHE A 34 18.71 0.80 14.35
CA PHE A 34 18.24 1.43 13.12
C PHE A 34 17.87 0.35 12.09
N LEU A 35 16.69 0.47 11.49
CA LEU A 35 16.26 -0.36 10.36
C LEU A 35 16.45 0.47 9.08
N PRO A 36 17.44 0.14 8.23
CA PRO A 36 17.68 0.90 7.02
C PRO A 36 16.51 0.78 6.04
N ILE A 37 16.37 1.80 5.19
CA ILE A 37 15.48 1.75 4.04
C ILE A 37 15.91 0.57 3.14
N PRO A 38 14.99 -0.32 2.75
CA PRO A 38 15.29 -1.42 1.84
C PRO A 38 15.83 -0.92 0.50
N LYS A 39 16.80 -1.63 -0.08
CA LYS A 39 17.37 -1.35 -1.40
C LYS A 39 16.89 -2.36 -2.45
N THR A 40 16.40 -3.51 -2.01
CA THR A 40 15.92 -4.58 -2.90
C THR A 40 14.49 -4.97 -2.58
N ILE A 41 13.81 -5.59 -3.56
CA ILE A 41 12.47 -6.16 -3.37
C ILE A 41 12.51 -7.21 -2.24
N ALA A 42 13.55 -8.05 -2.20
CA ALA A 42 13.70 -9.10 -1.20
C ALA A 42 13.86 -8.54 0.23
N GLU A 43 14.68 -7.51 0.42
CA GLU A 43 14.80 -6.82 1.71
C GLU A 43 13.48 -6.20 2.13
N PHE A 44 12.78 -5.51 1.21
CA PHE A 44 11.50 -4.90 1.49
C PHE A 44 10.45 -5.93 1.93
N THR A 45 10.26 -6.99 1.15
CA THR A 45 9.29 -8.04 1.49
C THR A 45 9.68 -8.77 2.77
N GLY A 46 10.97 -9.03 2.98
CA GLY A 46 11.47 -9.64 4.21
C GLY A 46 11.17 -8.80 5.45
N MET A 47 11.33 -7.48 5.36
CA MET A 47 10.97 -6.57 6.46
C MET A 47 9.46 -6.53 6.73
N LEU A 48 8.62 -6.56 5.69
CA LEU A 48 7.16 -6.61 5.86
C LEU A 48 6.68 -7.89 6.54
N VAL A 49 7.28 -9.03 6.18
CA VAL A 49 6.93 -10.33 6.80
C VAL A 49 7.47 -10.36 8.23
N HIS A 50 8.72 -9.92 8.46
CA HIS A 50 9.32 -9.93 9.79
C HIS A 50 8.61 -9.01 10.78
N SER A 51 8.08 -7.87 10.33
CA SER A 51 7.31 -6.95 11.19
C SER A 51 5.88 -7.43 11.47
N GLY A 52 5.41 -8.47 10.77
CA GLY A 52 4.02 -8.92 10.85
C GLY A 52 3.03 -8.03 10.07
N ALA A 53 3.52 -7.11 9.23
CA ALA A 53 2.66 -6.29 8.37
C ALA A 53 1.89 -7.14 7.34
N THR A 54 2.49 -8.24 6.87
CA THR A 54 1.91 -9.18 5.91
C THR A 54 2.43 -10.61 6.13
N THR A 55 1.96 -11.57 5.34
CA THR A 55 2.42 -12.97 5.34
C THR A 55 3.27 -13.27 4.12
N GLN A 56 4.11 -14.31 4.20
CA GLN A 56 4.91 -14.76 3.05
C GLN A 56 4.01 -15.16 1.86
N LEU A 57 2.90 -15.83 2.12
CA LEU A 57 1.92 -16.19 1.07
C LEU A 57 1.39 -14.96 0.31
N ALA A 58 1.06 -13.89 1.02
CA ALA A 58 0.59 -12.65 0.39
C ALA A 58 1.67 -11.99 -0.48
N VAL A 59 2.94 -12.05 -0.05
CA VAL A 59 4.09 -11.58 -0.85
C VAL A 59 4.25 -12.43 -2.11
N ASP A 60 4.20 -13.75 -1.99
CA ASP A 60 4.41 -14.66 -3.12
C ASP A 60 3.31 -14.49 -4.17
N GLU A 61 2.05 -14.40 -3.75
CA GLU A 61 0.91 -14.13 -4.64
C GLU A 61 1.02 -12.77 -5.34
N TRP A 62 1.49 -11.76 -4.61
CA TRP A 62 1.69 -10.41 -5.14
C TRP A 62 2.81 -10.41 -6.20
N LEU A 63 3.99 -10.95 -5.89
CA LEU A 63 5.11 -11.01 -6.81
C LEU A 63 4.80 -11.86 -8.05
N ALA A 64 4.13 -13.00 -7.88
CA ALA A 64 3.70 -13.85 -9.00
C ALA A 64 2.75 -13.11 -9.96
N SER A 65 1.94 -12.16 -9.46
CA SER A 65 1.02 -11.38 -10.32
C SER A 65 1.72 -10.45 -11.31
N PHE A 66 3.02 -10.17 -11.11
CA PHE A 66 3.84 -9.42 -12.05
C PHE A 66 4.47 -10.28 -13.12
N ASP A 67 4.37 -11.61 -13.05
CA ASP A 67 4.96 -12.53 -14.04
C ASP A 67 6.45 -12.22 -14.31
N GLY A 68 7.20 -11.96 -13.24
CA GLY A 68 8.61 -11.58 -13.30
C GLY A 68 8.92 -10.19 -13.85
N SER A 69 7.93 -9.37 -14.22
CA SER A 69 8.15 -8.01 -14.78
C SER A 69 8.65 -6.98 -13.75
N MET A 70 8.38 -7.15 -12.45
CA MET A 70 8.87 -6.24 -11.42
C MET A 70 10.37 -6.46 -11.19
N LYS A 71 11.18 -5.43 -11.45
CA LYS A 71 12.64 -5.53 -11.37
C LYS A 71 13.28 -4.70 -10.26
N ARG A 72 12.60 -3.66 -9.78
CA ARG A 72 13.17 -2.67 -8.87
C ARG A 72 12.14 -2.19 -7.87
N ILE A 73 12.64 -1.71 -6.74
CA ILE A 73 11.90 -0.90 -5.78
C ILE A 73 12.56 0.47 -5.68
N THR A 74 11.77 1.50 -5.45
CA THR A 74 12.26 2.88 -5.24
C THR A 74 11.51 3.47 -4.07
N PHE A 75 12.25 3.97 -3.09
CA PHE A 75 11.74 4.74 -1.98
C PHE A 75 11.99 6.21 -2.28
N VAL A 76 10.94 7.03 -2.18
CA VAL A 76 11.01 8.48 -2.39
C VAL A 76 10.51 9.12 -1.10
N GLN A 77 11.28 10.07 -0.59
CA GLN A 77 10.92 10.88 0.58
C GLN A 77 10.92 12.33 0.13
N SER A 78 9.79 13.01 0.28
CA SER A 78 9.66 14.44 0.00
C SER A 78 10.41 15.27 1.04
N THR A 79 10.66 16.52 0.71
CA THR A 79 11.24 17.54 1.59
C THR A 79 10.28 18.74 1.66
N PRO A 80 10.45 19.67 2.61
CA PRO A 80 9.68 20.92 2.62
C PRO A 80 9.77 21.72 1.30
N GLU A 81 10.84 21.53 0.52
CA GLU A 81 11.10 22.22 -0.73
C GLU A 81 10.61 21.47 -1.99
N GLU A 82 10.20 20.20 -1.87
CA GLU A 82 9.84 19.35 -3.00
C GLU A 82 8.51 18.61 -2.79
N LEU A 83 7.56 18.84 -3.68
CA LEU A 83 6.33 18.06 -3.77
C LEU A 83 6.51 16.84 -4.67
N VAL A 84 6.24 15.66 -4.12
CA VAL A 84 6.24 14.39 -4.87
C VAL A 84 4.80 14.05 -5.27
N ILE A 85 4.55 13.92 -6.58
CA ILE A 85 3.27 13.44 -7.14
C ILE A 85 3.42 12.00 -7.60
N ARG A 86 2.67 11.08 -7.00
CA ARG A 86 2.73 9.65 -7.36
C ARG A 86 1.65 9.28 -8.37
N LEU A 87 2.02 9.08 -9.62
CA LEU A 87 1.12 8.53 -10.63
C LEU A 87 0.92 7.01 -10.43
N PRO A 88 -0.30 6.48 -10.61
CA PRO A 88 -0.54 5.04 -10.55
C PRO A 88 0.11 4.33 -11.73
N MET A 89 0.38 3.03 -11.57
CA MET A 89 0.79 2.19 -12.69
C MET A 89 -0.36 2.06 -13.69
N ARG A 90 -0.15 2.51 -14.93
CA ARG A 90 -1.15 2.48 -16.02
C ARG A 90 -1.92 1.16 -16.10
N LYS A 91 -1.19 0.03 -16.11
CA LYS A 91 -1.79 -1.31 -16.17
C LYS A 91 -2.75 -1.59 -15.00
N MET A 92 -2.38 -1.20 -13.78
CA MET A 92 -3.25 -1.40 -12.61
C MET A 92 -4.49 -0.51 -12.65
N LEU A 93 -4.37 0.71 -13.19
CA LEU A 93 -5.50 1.61 -13.41
C LEU A 93 -6.49 0.98 -14.40
N GLU A 94 -6.02 0.66 -15.61
CA GLU A 94 -6.83 0.04 -16.66
C GLU A 94 -7.44 -1.31 -16.21
N ASP A 95 -6.70 -2.12 -15.46
CA ASP A 95 -7.21 -3.39 -14.91
C ASP A 95 -8.30 -3.16 -13.83
N THR A 96 -8.22 -2.08 -13.05
CA THR A 96 -9.24 -1.75 -12.03
C THR A 96 -10.49 -1.16 -12.68
N GLU A 97 -10.33 -0.24 -13.62
CA GLU A 97 -11.43 0.37 -14.39
C GLU A 97 -12.27 -0.71 -15.09
N LYS A 98 -11.62 -1.71 -15.70
CA LYS A 98 -12.32 -2.86 -16.28
C LYS A 98 -13.10 -3.71 -15.26
N GLN A 99 -12.64 -3.75 -14.00
CA GLN A 99 -13.31 -4.50 -12.94
C GLN A 99 -14.51 -3.75 -12.37
N ILE A 100 -14.48 -2.41 -12.36
CA ILE A 100 -15.59 -1.58 -11.83
C ILE A 100 -16.92 -1.91 -12.52
N ASP A 101 -16.88 -2.16 -13.82
CA ASP A 101 -18.07 -2.48 -14.61
C ASP A 101 -18.52 -3.95 -14.50
N MET A 102 -17.78 -4.80 -13.78
CA MET A 102 -18.11 -6.21 -13.63
C MET A 102 -19.19 -6.45 -12.55
N PRO A 103 -20.17 -7.34 -12.80
CA PRO A 103 -21.14 -7.71 -11.77
C PRO A 103 -20.46 -8.26 -10.51
N GLY A 104 -20.89 -7.79 -9.34
CA GLY A 104 -20.35 -8.22 -8.05
C GLY A 104 -19.00 -7.59 -7.69
N PHE A 105 -18.54 -6.59 -8.44
CA PHE A 105 -17.38 -5.80 -8.03
C PHE A 105 -17.62 -5.15 -6.66
N TYR A 106 -16.62 -5.30 -5.80
CA TYR A 106 -16.57 -4.66 -4.50
C TYR A 106 -15.29 -3.85 -4.42
N TYR A 107 -15.42 -2.56 -4.11
CA TYR A 107 -14.26 -1.69 -4.01
C TYR A 107 -13.49 -2.00 -2.72
N PRO A 108 -12.23 -2.48 -2.79
CA PRO A 108 -11.52 -2.91 -1.60
C PRO A 108 -11.04 -1.72 -0.76
N LEU A 109 -11.65 -1.56 0.42
CA LEU A 109 -11.19 -0.66 1.48
C LEU A 109 -10.41 -1.47 2.54
N PRO A 110 -9.27 -0.96 3.04
CA PRO A 110 -8.59 -1.56 4.19
C PRO A 110 -9.54 -1.72 5.39
N ALA A 111 -9.44 -2.85 6.09
CA ALA A 111 -10.37 -3.20 7.18
C ALA A 111 -10.37 -2.20 8.35
N PHE A 112 -9.27 -1.50 8.59
CA PHE A 112 -9.19 -0.51 9.68
C PHE A 112 -10.15 0.67 9.44
N TYR A 113 -10.50 1.01 8.19
CA TYR A 113 -11.47 2.08 7.92
C TYR A 113 -12.84 1.77 8.55
N SER A 114 -13.33 0.54 8.41
CA SER A 114 -14.60 0.14 9.00
C SER A 114 -14.58 0.11 10.54
N VAL A 115 -13.45 -0.31 11.12
CA VAL A 115 -13.33 -0.50 12.57
C VAL A 115 -13.16 0.84 13.28
N ASP A 116 -12.24 1.68 12.79
CA ASP A 116 -11.76 2.84 13.53
C ASP A 116 -12.45 4.16 13.12
N PHE A 117 -13.00 4.23 11.90
CA PHE A 117 -13.53 5.49 11.34
C PHE A 117 -15.04 5.48 11.09
N PHE A 118 -15.63 4.35 10.68
CA PHE A 118 -17.04 4.29 10.28
C PHE A 118 -17.96 3.61 11.30
N ALA A 119 -17.44 3.19 12.46
CA ALA A 119 -18.20 2.48 13.50
C ALA A 119 -19.06 1.31 12.94
N GLY A 120 -18.58 0.66 11.88
CA GLY A 120 -19.37 -0.25 11.04
C GLY A 120 -18.77 -0.42 9.64
N ALA A 121 -19.40 -1.24 8.80
CA ALA A 121 -19.01 -1.33 7.40
C ALA A 121 -19.16 0.05 6.73
N PRO A 122 -18.27 0.45 5.80
CA PRO A 122 -18.44 1.69 5.06
C PRO A 122 -19.84 1.68 4.43
N GLU A 123 -20.53 2.82 4.40
CA GLU A 123 -21.75 2.95 3.62
C GLU A 123 -21.53 2.37 2.22
N SER A 124 -22.53 1.67 1.68
CA SER A 124 -22.42 1.05 0.36
C SER A 124 -21.95 2.09 -0.64
N ILE A 125 -20.84 1.81 -1.32
CA ILE A 125 -20.32 2.72 -2.35
C ILE A 125 -21.32 2.72 -3.50
N ASN A 126 -22.03 3.83 -3.63
CA ASN A 126 -23.11 3.99 -4.61
C ASN A 126 -22.58 4.34 -6.01
N ASP A 127 -21.36 4.87 -6.10
CA ASP A 127 -20.69 5.24 -7.35
C ASP A 127 -19.21 4.84 -7.31
N TYR A 128 -18.92 3.67 -7.85
CA TYR A 128 -17.55 3.13 -7.88
C TYR A 128 -16.60 3.96 -8.73
N TRP A 129 -17.07 4.60 -9.81
CA TRP A 129 -16.24 5.43 -10.68
C TRP A 129 -15.81 6.71 -9.98
N ARG A 130 -16.75 7.40 -9.33
CA ARG A 130 -16.45 8.56 -8.51
C ARG A 130 -15.51 8.20 -7.35
N THR A 131 -15.81 7.14 -6.60
CA THR A 131 -14.94 6.69 -5.49
C THR A 131 -13.55 6.28 -5.99
N HIS A 132 -13.44 5.71 -7.20
CA HIS A 132 -12.14 5.40 -7.80
C HIS A 132 -11.31 6.66 -8.01
N ALA A 133 -11.90 7.68 -8.64
CA ALA A 133 -11.25 8.96 -8.93
C ALA A 133 -10.89 9.74 -7.65
N GLU A 134 -11.81 9.84 -6.68
CA GLU A 134 -11.58 10.51 -5.40
C GLU A 134 -10.41 9.87 -4.64
N ARG A 135 -10.36 8.54 -4.59
CA ARG A 135 -9.23 7.83 -3.96
C ARG A 135 -7.93 8.07 -4.70
N ILE A 136 -7.91 8.01 -6.04
CA ILE A 136 -6.72 8.34 -6.84
C ILE A 136 -6.21 9.75 -6.48
N GLY A 137 -7.10 10.74 -6.43
CA GLY A 137 -6.75 12.10 -6.05
C GLY A 137 -6.07 12.16 -4.68
N ASP A 138 -6.71 11.55 -3.67
CA ASP A 138 -6.22 11.54 -2.28
C ASP A 138 -4.79 10.97 -2.17
N TYR A 139 -4.56 9.72 -2.58
CA TYR A 139 -3.23 9.09 -2.43
C TYR A 139 -2.16 9.62 -3.40
N THR A 140 -2.52 10.44 -4.39
CA THR A 140 -1.57 11.03 -5.34
C THR A 140 -0.92 12.30 -4.78
N ILE A 141 -1.66 13.10 -4.01
CA ILE A 141 -1.21 14.40 -3.49
C ILE A 141 -0.90 14.38 -1.99
N ALA A 142 -1.59 13.53 -1.21
CA ALA A 142 -1.45 13.51 0.24
C ALA A 142 -0.03 13.08 0.65
N GLN A 143 0.54 13.80 1.62
CA GLN A 143 1.77 13.41 2.32
C GLN A 143 1.39 12.72 3.63
N CYS A 144 2.00 11.57 3.93
CA CYS A 144 1.75 10.86 5.18
C CYS A 144 2.30 11.69 6.37
N GLY A 145 1.47 11.97 7.37
CA GLY A 145 1.81 12.73 8.57
C GLY A 145 0.95 12.32 9.76
#